data_AF-A0A950IUZ6-F1
#
_entry.id   AF-A0A950IUZ6-F1
#
_cell.length_a   1.000
_cell.length_b   1.000
_cell.length_c   1.000
_cell.angle_alpha   90.00
_cell.angle_beta   90.00
_cell.angle_gamma   90.00
#
_symmetry.space_group_name_H-M   'P 1'
#
loop_
_entity.id
_entity.type
_entity.pdbx_description
1 polymer ?
#
loop_
_entity_poly.entity_id
_entity_poly.type
_entity_poly.pdbx_seq_one_letter_code
_entity_poly.pdbx_strand_id
1 'polypeptide(L)'
;MTVAGVMSGTSADGIDVALVRINPGPGKPRMKLLAHHAVGYPAALRRAVLDAMDAKATSTAELARLNWRLGMAYAEAVRAAVEKYRVKIGLVGCHGQTVYHQGKAEAYAGRKVACTWQVGEPALIAAEMRVPVVSNFRPADMAAGGQGAPLVPLLDYVLFA
;
A
#
# COMPACT_ATOMS: atom_id res chain seq x y z
N MET A 1 -13.75 -9.34 -11.13
CA MET A 1 -13.65 -7.87 -10.98
C MET A 1 -12.27 -7.38 -11.39
N THR A 2 -12.10 -6.10 -11.72
CA THR A 2 -10.78 -5.48 -11.94
C THR A 2 -10.37 -4.69 -10.71
N VAL A 3 -9.15 -4.91 -10.23
CA VAL A 3 -8.57 -4.26 -9.03
C VAL A 3 -7.34 -3.48 -9.45
N ALA A 4 -7.17 -2.27 -8.90
CA ALA A 4 -5.89 -1.56 -8.92
C ALA A 4 -5.12 -1.87 -7.63
N GLY A 5 -4.01 -2.59 -7.72
CA GLY A 5 -3.08 -2.79 -6.60
C GLY A 5 -2.04 -1.67 -6.59
N VAL A 6 -1.88 -0.99 -5.46
CA VAL A 6 -0.92 0.11 -5.26
C VAL A 6 0.13 -0.32 -4.24
N MET A 7 1.40 -0.17 -4.61
CA MET A 7 2.55 -0.48 -3.76
C MET A 7 3.59 0.63 -3.85
N SER A 8 4.19 0.95 -2.70
CA SER A 8 5.41 1.76 -2.64
C SER A 8 6.41 1.04 -1.74
N GLY A 9 7.53 0.64 -2.32
CA GLY A 9 8.59 -0.08 -1.63
C GLY A 9 9.34 0.79 -0.62
N THR A 10 10.12 0.15 0.25
CA THR A 10 11.01 0.84 1.19
C THR A 10 12.17 1.55 0.51
N SER A 11 12.47 1.27 -0.76
CA SER A 11 13.43 2.05 -1.54
C SER A 11 12.94 3.48 -1.82
N ALA A 12 11.64 3.74 -1.64
CA ALA A 12 11.00 5.04 -1.87
C ALA A 12 11.31 5.61 -3.26
N ASP A 13 11.44 4.76 -4.27
CA ASP A 13 11.76 5.20 -5.63
C ASP A 13 10.51 5.65 -6.41
N GLY A 14 9.33 5.19 -6.00
CA GLY A 14 8.07 5.57 -6.62
C GLY A 14 6.89 4.72 -6.20
N ILE A 15 5.86 4.78 -7.04
CA ILE A 15 4.56 4.14 -6.87
C ILE A 15 4.36 3.17 -8.03
N ASP A 16 4.08 1.92 -7.68
CA ASP A 16 3.63 0.90 -8.64
C ASP A 16 2.11 0.74 -8.56
N VAL A 17 1.46 0.72 -9.72
CA VAL A 17 0.04 0.41 -9.88
C VAL A 17 -0.10 -0.78 -10.82
N ALA A 18 -0.61 -1.90 -10.30
CA ALA A 18 -0.96 -3.08 -11.07
C ALA A 18 -2.48 -3.13 -11.30
N LEU A 19 -2.92 -3.13 -12.56
CA LEU A 19 -4.31 -3.33 -12.92
C LEU A 19 -4.54 -4.81 -13.18
N VAL A 20 -5.25 -5.49 -12.28
CA VAL A 20 -5.40 -6.95 -12.31
C VAL A 20 -6.86 -7.33 -12.41
N ARG A 21 -7.19 -8.21 -13.37
CA ARG A 21 -8.50 -8.88 -13.41
C ARG A 21 -8.46 -10.12 -12.55
N ILE A 22 -9.31 -10.17 -11.52
CA ILE A 22 -9.45 -11.29 -10.59
C ILE A 22 -10.85 -11.88 -10.75
N ASN A 23 -10.94 -13.16 -11.09
CA ASN A 23 -12.19 -13.89 -11.26
C ASN A 23 -12.22 -15.14 -10.37
N PRO A 24 -13.40 -15.58 -9.89
CA PRO A 24 -13.53 -16.88 -9.23
C PRO A 24 -13.01 -18.01 -10.12
N GLY A 25 -12.34 -18.99 -9.52
CA GLY A 25 -11.88 -20.20 -10.17
C GLY A 25 -12.02 -21.42 -9.26
N PRO A 26 -11.94 -22.64 -9.81
CA PRO A 26 -12.01 -23.86 -9.01
C PRO A 26 -10.79 -23.96 -8.09
N GLY A 27 -11.02 -23.97 -6.77
CA GLY A 27 -9.97 -24.05 -5.74
C GLY A 27 -9.18 -22.76 -5.50
N LYS A 28 -8.87 -21.98 -6.55
CA LYS A 28 -8.12 -20.71 -6.46
C LYS A 28 -8.63 -19.65 -7.44
N PRO A 29 -8.47 -18.34 -7.13
CA PRO A 29 -8.88 -17.28 -8.05
C PRO A 29 -8.03 -17.28 -9.33
N ARG A 30 -8.66 -16.99 -10.47
CA ARG A 30 -7.94 -16.71 -11.73
C ARG A 30 -7.55 -15.25 -11.77
N MET A 31 -6.26 -14.98 -11.94
CA MET A 31 -5.71 -13.62 -12.02
C MET A 31 -5.10 -13.37 -13.40
N LYS A 32 -5.32 -12.16 -13.95
CA LYS A 32 -4.68 -11.69 -15.18
C LYS A 32 -4.22 -10.26 -14.98
N LEU A 33 -2.91 -10.03 -15.09
CA LEU A 33 -2.36 -8.68 -15.20
C LEU A 33 -2.84 -8.04 -16.51
N LEU A 34 -3.54 -6.91 -16.42
CA LEU A 34 -4.00 -6.15 -17.57
C LEU A 34 -2.97 -5.09 -17.96
N ALA A 35 -2.40 -4.41 -16.98
CA ALA A 35 -1.37 -3.40 -17.17
C ALA A 35 -0.62 -3.13 -15.86
N HIS A 36 0.59 -2.60 -16.00
CA HIS A 36 1.40 -2.06 -14.91
C HIS A 36 1.77 -0.60 -15.24
N HIS A 37 1.76 0.24 -14.22
CA HIS A 37 2.15 1.64 -14.31
C HIS A 37 3.07 1.99 -13.13
N ALA A 38 4.24 2.53 -13.41
CA ALA A 38 5.17 3.03 -12.40
C ALA A 38 5.31 4.55 -12.53
N VAL A 39 5.31 5.23 -11.38
CA VAL A 39 5.50 6.69 -11.29
C VAL A 39 6.55 6.99 -10.23
N GLY A 40 7.65 7.65 -10.62
CA GLY A 40 8.67 8.07 -9.67
C GLY A 40 8.15 9.15 -8.72
N TYR A 41 8.56 9.11 -7.46
CA TYR A 41 8.20 10.19 -6.53
C TYR A 41 8.86 11.52 -6.95
N PRO A 42 8.14 12.66 -6.86
CA PRO A 42 8.78 13.96 -6.89
C PRO A 42 9.87 14.05 -5.82
N ALA A 43 11.00 14.67 -6.14
CA ALA A 43 12.19 14.68 -5.27
C ALA A 43 11.89 15.13 -3.83
N ALA A 44 11.05 16.16 -3.66
CA ALA A 44 10.65 16.64 -2.34
C ALA A 44 9.81 15.62 -1.55
N LEU A 45 8.88 14.91 -2.21
CA LEU A 45 8.07 13.87 -1.58
C LEU A 45 8.93 12.65 -1.23
N ARG A 46 9.84 12.26 -2.12
CA ARG A 46 10.82 11.19 -1.84
C ARG A 46 11.67 11.51 -0.62
N ARG A 47 12.17 12.75 -0.51
CA ARG A 47 12.92 13.20 0.66
C ARG A 47 12.08 13.09 1.93
N ALA A 48 10.85 13.60 1.93
CA ALA A 48 9.96 13.52 3.08
C ALA A 48 9.67 12.07 3.52
N VAL A 49 9.50 11.14 2.57
CA VAL A 49 9.37 9.71 2.87
C VAL A 49 10.61 9.18 3.56
N LEU A 50 11.79 9.41 2.97
CA LEU A 50 13.06 8.91 3.51
C LEU A 50 13.36 9.50 4.90
N ASP A 51 13.04 10.77 5.12
CA ASP A 51 13.25 11.45 6.40
C ASP A 51 12.30 10.93 7.50
N ALA A 52 11.12 10.40 7.13
CA ALA A 52 10.15 9.84 8.06
C ALA A 52 10.38 8.35 8.37
N MET A 53 11.00 7.60 7.45
CA MET A 53 11.25 6.17 7.62
C MET A 53 12.21 5.88 8.77
N ASP A 54 11.77 5.08 9.73
CA ASP A 54 12.51 4.71 10.95
C ASP A 54 13.14 5.92 11.68
N ALA A 55 12.50 7.09 11.55
CA ALA A 55 12.97 8.33 12.15
C ALA A 55 12.94 8.23 13.68
N LYS A 56 14.06 8.54 14.34
CA LYS A 56 14.13 8.59 15.81
C LYS A 56 13.25 9.68 16.41
N ALA A 57 13.04 10.76 15.65
CA ALA A 57 12.19 11.88 16.04
C ALA A 57 11.58 12.52 14.79
N THR A 58 10.30 12.84 14.87
CA THR A 58 9.58 13.63 13.86
C THR A 58 8.36 14.29 14.53
N SER A 59 7.76 15.28 13.85
CA SER A 59 6.55 15.93 14.37
C SER A 59 5.30 15.20 13.91
N THR A 60 4.26 15.18 14.73
CA THR A 60 2.93 14.67 14.35
C THR A 60 2.37 15.40 13.13
N ALA A 61 2.65 16.71 13.01
CA ALA A 61 2.27 17.53 11.86
C ALA A 61 2.95 17.06 10.57
N GLU A 62 4.23 16.67 10.62
CA GLU A 62 4.96 16.18 9.45
C GLU A 62 4.40 14.82 8.99
N LEU A 63 4.19 13.90 9.93
CA LEU A 63 3.59 12.61 9.64
C LEU A 63 2.17 12.73 9.04
N ALA A 64 1.36 13.67 9.56
CA ALA A 64 0.04 13.95 9.02
C ALA A 64 0.11 14.51 7.59
N ARG A 65 0.99 15.50 7.33
CA ARG A 65 1.22 16.04 5.99
C ARG A 65 1.66 14.95 5.01
N LEU A 66 2.61 14.11 5.42
CA LEU A 66 3.11 13.02 4.60
C LEU A 66 2.01 12.00 4.27
N ASN A 67 1.20 11.60 5.26
CA ASN A 67 0.07 10.68 5.05
C ASN A 67 -0.92 11.21 3.99
N TRP A 68 -1.27 12.49 4.07
CA TRP A 68 -2.16 13.13 3.10
C TRP A 68 -1.50 13.27 1.73
N ARG A 69 -0.26 13.76 1.67
CA ARG A 69 0.44 13.98 0.40
C ARG A 69 0.68 12.68 -0.37
N LEU A 70 0.95 11.57 0.33
CA LEU A 70 1.05 10.24 -0.27
C LEU A 70 -0.31 9.73 -0.75
N GLY A 71 -1.39 9.94 0.02
CA GLY A 71 -2.74 9.60 -0.43
C GLY A 71 -3.11 10.30 -1.75
N MET A 72 -2.77 11.58 -1.90
CA MET A 72 -2.92 12.32 -3.15
C MET A 72 -2.09 11.70 -4.28
N ALA A 73 -0.81 11.39 -4.02
CA ALA A 73 0.08 10.78 -5.03
C ALA A 73 -0.42 9.40 -5.50
N TYR A 74 -0.95 8.59 -4.59
CA TYR A 74 -1.54 7.29 -4.93
C TYR A 74 -2.80 7.44 -5.76
N ALA A 75 -3.68 8.39 -5.41
CA ALA A 75 -4.87 8.69 -6.19
C ALA A 75 -4.51 9.16 -7.62
N GLU A 76 -3.52 10.06 -7.74
CA GLU A 76 -2.97 10.52 -9.01
C GLU A 76 -2.41 9.37 -9.85
N ALA A 77 -1.61 8.47 -9.25
CA ALA A 77 -1.02 7.34 -9.93
C ALA A 77 -2.08 6.33 -10.42
N VAL A 78 -3.09 6.04 -9.60
CA VAL A 78 -4.20 5.15 -9.99
C VAL A 78 -5.00 5.77 -11.13
N ARG A 79 -5.35 7.06 -11.04
CA ARG A 79 -6.05 7.80 -12.10
C ARG A 79 -5.27 7.75 -13.42
N ALA A 80 -3.98 8.09 -13.37
CA ALA A 80 -3.11 8.04 -14.55
C ALA A 80 -3.05 6.63 -15.18
N ALA A 81 -2.99 5.57 -14.36
CA ALA A 81 -3.00 4.20 -14.85
C ALA A 81 -4.33 3.84 -15.54
N VAL A 82 -5.48 4.11 -14.90
CA VAL A 82 -6.79 3.74 -15.47
C VAL A 82 -7.10 4.50 -16.76
N GLU A 83 -6.69 5.76 -16.85
CA GLU A 83 -6.85 6.59 -18.05
C GLU A 83 -5.93 6.11 -19.18
N LYS A 84 -4.63 5.92 -18.89
CA LYS A 84 -3.63 5.50 -19.87
C LYS A 84 -4.00 4.16 -20.53
N TYR A 85 -4.45 3.20 -19.73
CA TYR A 85 -4.77 1.86 -20.22
C TYR A 85 -6.26 1.66 -20.53
N ARG A 86 -7.09 2.70 -20.34
CA ARG A 86 -8.55 2.69 -20.56
C ARG A 86 -9.25 1.54 -19.84
N VAL A 87 -8.87 1.31 -18.58
CA VAL A 87 -9.38 0.20 -17.75
C VAL A 87 -10.33 0.73 -16.68
N LYS A 88 -11.53 0.14 -16.60
CA LYS A 88 -12.43 0.38 -15.46
C LYS A 88 -12.08 -0.55 -14.30
N ILE A 89 -11.96 0.02 -13.10
CA ILE A 89 -11.70 -0.70 -11.85
C ILE A 89 -12.95 -0.72 -10.98
N GLY A 90 -13.05 -1.71 -10.09
CA GLY A 90 -14.11 -1.79 -9.07
C GLY A 90 -13.59 -1.76 -7.63
N LEU A 91 -12.27 -1.71 -7.44
CA LEU A 91 -11.60 -1.76 -6.14
C LEU A 91 -10.18 -1.22 -6.28
N VAL A 92 -9.69 -0.54 -5.24
CA VAL A 92 -8.25 -0.29 -5.05
C VAL A 92 -7.76 -1.06 -3.83
N GLY A 93 -6.66 -1.80 -3.97
CA GLY A 93 -5.91 -2.35 -2.85
C GLY A 93 -4.64 -1.54 -2.66
N CYS A 94 -4.49 -0.80 -1.55
CA CYS A 94 -3.37 0.11 -1.34
C CYS A 94 -2.54 -0.30 -0.13
N HIS A 95 -1.30 -0.72 -0.36
CA HIS A 95 -0.36 -1.01 0.73
C HIS A 95 0.07 0.26 1.46
N GLY A 96 0.26 1.36 0.73
CA GLY A 96 0.85 2.59 1.24
C GLY A 96 2.38 2.54 1.30
N GLN A 97 2.99 3.49 2.00
CA GLN A 97 4.42 3.54 2.28
C GLN A 97 4.67 3.13 3.73
N THR A 98 5.50 2.12 3.97
CA THR A 98 5.94 1.79 5.33
C THR A 98 6.85 2.89 5.86
N VAL A 99 6.49 3.47 7.01
CA VAL A 99 7.33 4.43 7.77
C VAL A 99 7.97 3.79 9.00
N TYR A 100 7.34 2.75 9.56
CA TYR A 100 7.90 2.01 10.68
C TYR A 100 7.42 0.55 10.66
N HIS A 101 8.29 -0.39 10.99
CA HIS A 101 7.92 -1.80 11.13
C HIS A 101 8.68 -2.48 12.27
N GLN A 102 7.93 -3.03 13.21
CA GLN A 102 8.43 -3.76 14.37
C GLN A 102 7.63 -5.06 14.54
N GLY A 103 8.01 -6.08 13.77
CA GLY A 103 7.33 -7.38 13.75
C GLY A 103 7.50 -8.21 15.04
N LYS A 104 8.44 -7.85 15.91
CA LYS A 104 8.63 -8.46 17.24
C LYS A 104 8.14 -7.53 18.33
N ALA A 105 7.51 -8.09 19.35
CA ALA A 105 6.96 -7.30 20.43
C ALA A 105 8.06 -6.77 21.37
N GLU A 106 8.09 -5.45 21.56
CA GLU A 106 9.05 -4.76 22.44
C GLU A 106 8.32 -3.97 23.53
N ALA A 107 9.01 -3.68 24.63
CA ALA A 107 8.43 -2.98 25.77
C ALA A 107 8.13 -1.51 25.41
N TYR A 108 6.86 -1.13 25.46
CA TYR A 108 6.38 0.23 25.21
C TYR A 108 5.20 0.53 26.13
N ALA A 109 5.26 1.68 26.83
CA ALA A 109 4.19 2.15 27.72
C ALA A 109 3.63 1.07 28.68
N GLY A 110 4.51 0.28 29.30
CA GLY A 110 4.14 -0.75 30.28
C GLY A 110 3.64 -2.08 29.71
N ARG A 111 3.67 -2.29 28.38
CA ARG A 111 3.30 -3.57 27.74
C ARG A 111 4.25 -3.93 26.61
N LYS A 112 4.26 -5.20 26.20
CA LYS A 112 4.92 -5.60 24.95
C LYS A 112 4.00 -5.31 23.77
N VAL A 113 4.49 -4.59 22.78
CA VAL A 113 3.74 -4.21 21.58
C VAL A 113 4.58 -4.55 20.36
N ALA A 114 3.99 -5.24 19.39
CA ALA A 114 4.50 -5.28 18.02
C ALA A 114 3.65 -4.31 17.19
N CYS A 115 4.25 -3.59 16.26
CA CYS A 115 3.52 -2.60 15.47
C CYS A 115 4.10 -2.43 14.07
N THR A 116 3.31 -1.84 13.20
CA THR A 116 3.69 -1.52 11.83
C THR A 116 2.85 -0.34 11.40
N TRP A 117 3.42 0.55 10.61
CA TRP A 117 2.69 1.72 10.13
C TRP A 117 2.99 1.99 8.67
N GLN A 118 1.92 1.94 7.88
CA GLN A 118 1.89 2.33 6.49
C GLN A 118 1.09 3.62 6.38
N VAL A 119 1.65 4.64 5.72
CA VAL A 119 1.03 5.94 5.48
C VAL A 119 0.57 6.06 4.03
N GLY A 120 -0.41 6.95 3.81
CA GLY A 120 -1.11 7.15 2.56
C GLY A 120 -2.60 7.08 2.77
N GLU A 121 -3.24 8.23 2.91
CA GLU A 121 -4.66 8.34 3.28
C GLU A 121 -5.60 7.64 2.28
N PRO A 122 -6.21 6.48 2.63
CA PRO A 122 -7.10 5.76 1.71
C PRO A 122 -8.38 6.54 1.39
N ALA A 123 -8.84 7.44 2.26
CA ALA A 123 -10.02 8.26 2.00
C ALA A 123 -9.84 9.17 0.78
N LEU A 124 -8.62 9.67 0.53
CA LEU A 124 -8.33 10.48 -0.66
C LEU A 124 -8.41 9.65 -1.94
N ILE A 125 -7.90 8.41 -1.91
CA ILE A 125 -7.99 7.48 -3.04
C ILE A 125 -9.46 7.13 -3.32
N ALA A 126 -10.24 6.87 -2.26
CA ALA A 126 -11.66 6.53 -2.39
C ALA A 126 -12.47 7.69 -2.97
N ALA A 127 -12.22 8.92 -2.49
CA ALA A 127 -12.89 10.12 -2.96
C ALA A 127 -12.59 10.41 -4.44
N GLU A 128 -11.34 10.25 -4.85
CA GLU A 128 -10.90 10.48 -6.24
C GLU A 128 -11.43 9.38 -7.18
N MET A 129 -11.22 8.11 -6.83
CA MET A 129 -11.51 6.99 -7.73
C MET A 129 -12.97 6.53 -7.69
N ARG A 130 -13.74 6.95 -6.67
CA ARG A 130 -15.15 6.60 -6.47
C ARG A 130 -15.41 5.08 -6.46
N VAL A 131 -14.45 4.34 -5.91
CA VAL A 131 -14.54 2.89 -5.68
C VAL A 131 -14.05 2.57 -4.27
N PRO A 132 -14.46 1.44 -3.68
CA PRO A 132 -13.94 1.04 -2.38
C PRO A 132 -12.41 0.89 -2.41
N VAL A 133 -11.78 1.25 -1.29
CA VAL A 133 -10.34 1.12 -1.06
C VAL A 133 -10.12 0.19 0.11
N VAL A 134 -9.31 -0.86 -0.10
CA VAL A 134 -8.83 -1.74 0.96
C VAL A 134 -7.37 -1.38 1.21
N SER A 135 -7.03 -1.07 2.45
CA SER A 135 -5.68 -0.74 2.88
C SER A 135 -5.34 -1.46 4.19
N ASN A 136 -4.19 -1.13 4.78
CA ASN A 136 -3.83 -1.57 6.12
C ASN A 136 -3.66 -3.10 6.26
N PHE A 137 -3.06 -3.73 5.26
CA PHE A 137 -2.90 -5.19 5.19
C PHE A 137 -2.02 -5.76 6.31
N ARG A 138 -0.95 -5.05 6.70
CA ARG A 138 0.02 -5.59 7.67
C ARG A 138 -0.53 -5.62 9.10
N PRO A 139 -1.24 -4.58 9.60
CA PRO A 139 -1.88 -4.70 10.91
C PRO A 139 -2.92 -5.81 10.97
N ALA A 140 -3.62 -6.12 9.87
CA ALA A 140 -4.55 -7.24 9.83
C ALA A 140 -3.84 -8.59 10.05
N ASP A 141 -2.68 -8.79 9.42
CA ASP A 141 -1.85 -9.98 9.64
C ASP A 141 -1.31 -10.05 11.09
N MET A 142 -0.81 -8.93 11.62
CA MET A 142 -0.32 -8.88 13.01
C MET A 142 -1.44 -9.15 14.03
N ALA A 143 -2.65 -8.66 13.78
CA ALA A 143 -3.81 -8.95 14.62
C ALA A 143 -4.21 -10.44 14.57
N ALA A 144 -3.92 -11.13 13.46
CA ALA A 144 -4.09 -12.57 13.30
C ALA A 144 -2.93 -13.39 13.90
N GLY A 145 -1.96 -12.75 14.56
CA GLY A 145 -0.80 -13.41 15.17
C GLY A 145 0.43 -13.53 14.25
N GLY A 146 0.37 -12.97 13.05
CA GLY A 146 1.50 -12.89 12.12
C GLY A 146 2.51 -11.79 12.48
N GLN A 147 3.54 -11.64 11.65
CA GLN A 147 4.57 -10.61 11.83
C GLN A 147 4.29 -9.34 11.01
N GLY A 148 3.26 -9.33 10.17
CA GLY A 148 2.97 -8.26 9.23
C GLY A 148 3.81 -8.32 7.95
N ALA A 149 4.73 -9.28 7.81
CA ALA A 149 5.61 -9.46 6.67
C ALA A 149 6.28 -10.86 6.66
N PRO A 150 6.66 -11.40 5.48
CA PRO A 150 6.18 -11.01 4.15
C PRO A 150 4.76 -11.54 3.90
N LEU A 151 3.90 -10.75 3.24
CA LEU A 151 2.53 -11.16 2.88
C LEU A 151 2.42 -11.81 1.49
N VAL A 152 3.48 -11.70 0.68
CA VAL A 152 3.56 -12.22 -0.69
C VAL A 152 3.48 -13.75 -0.82
N PRO A 153 3.95 -14.59 0.13
CA PRO A 153 3.94 -16.05 -0.04
C PRO A 153 2.56 -16.67 -0.36
N LEU A 154 1.47 -16.06 0.12
CA LEU A 154 0.11 -16.51 -0.24
C LEU A 154 -0.18 -16.32 -1.74
N LEU A 155 0.27 -15.20 -2.31
CA LEU A 155 0.14 -14.95 -3.74
C LEU A 155 1.00 -15.94 -4.55
N ASP A 156 2.22 -16.21 -4.10
CA ASP A 156 3.12 -17.17 -4.76
C ASP A 156 2.52 -18.57 -4.79
N TYR A 157 1.94 -19.01 -3.68
CA TYR A 157 1.22 -20.29 -3.62
C TYR A 157 0.02 -20.32 -4.59
N VAL A 158 -0.76 -19.24 -4.66
CA VAL A 158 -1.91 -19.17 -5.59
C VAL A 158 -1.46 -19.21 -7.06
N LEU A 159 -0.36 -18.55 -7.42
CA LEU A 159 0.07 -18.40 -8.81
C LEU A 159 1.01 -19.49 -9.31
N PHE A 160 1.89 -20.02 -8.47
CA PHE A 160 3.03 -20.85 -8.90
C PHE A 160 3.04 -22.27 -8.31
N ALA A 161 2.19 -22.58 -7.33
CA ALA A 161 2.00 -23.94 -6.82
C ALA A 161 0.89 -24.71 -7.55
#